data_AF-A0A8H7VAP3-F1
#
_entry.id   AF-A0A8H7VAP3-F1
#
_cell.length_a   1.000
_cell.length_b   1.000
_cell.length_c   1.000
_cell.angle_alpha   90.00
_cell.angle_beta   90.00
_cell.angle_gamma   90.00
#
_symmetry.space_group_name_H-M   'P 1'
#
loop_
_entity.id
_entity.type
_entity.pdbx_description
1 polymer ?
#
loop_
_entity_poly.entity_id
_entity_poly.type
_entity_poly.pdbx_seq_one_letter_code
_entity_poly.pdbx_strand_id
1 'polypeptide(L)'
;MPKRNYEDQDNKENDSSDEMIDIQEKIDQSNKRRKNLQNVFIAYDMEEQVRKQVVRKEQKVKKHMEQQQLLSQAAETATEVIEKDGVYVDGLEVSVGTKIKNAAIQKHPLYQHLDPNGQAIICLGLNSTLDLSAMYPERQTVLFNKKQWHDLTKMYLPRLFDGSSYAALGNVLEPIFNVYKDKKPIKRNWMDMYKKVISLQSQYNPELDDSFRDVDFCLYFYHSLLHLQKYHKYIFNDDVDKSEWDYIVKFWGPVLERLFVGTGLRLKWGDTVLTMKDVGVNGNFKVEMGVLNDAMVQRYNEEEELTVEEAAESDPGSFKYQSDRCKLFSEIYHVHLDDRLQSYHGYLQTVTQLLCFRDETVKVCNAFDNLKSTKTSKKKSVKGNKYNSTAKDEHVIQAKSSWVRGTWIPPRQKDSPPASIPNNLVSH
;
A
#
# COMPACT_ATOMS: atom_id res chain seq x y z
N MET A 1 68.92 61.45 -55.05
CA MET A 1 70.03 61.05 -54.14
C MET A 1 69.42 60.69 -52.80
N PRO A 2 69.76 59.58 -52.12
CA PRO A 2 70.89 58.67 -52.35
C PRO A 2 70.51 57.41 -53.13
N LYS A 3 71.45 56.92 -53.93
CA LYS A 3 71.40 55.64 -54.63
C LYS A 3 71.76 54.54 -53.62
N ARG A 4 70.86 53.60 -53.34
CA ARG A 4 71.21 52.30 -52.73
C ARG A 4 70.98 51.24 -53.80
N ASN A 5 72.08 50.59 -54.17
CA ASN A 5 72.11 49.44 -55.06
C ASN A 5 71.22 48.33 -54.49
N TYR A 6 70.16 47.98 -55.21
CA TYR A 6 69.38 46.76 -55.06
C TYR A 6 69.75 45.86 -56.23
N GLU A 7 70.93 45.26 -56.17
CA GLU A 7 71.34 44.17 -57.06
C GLU A 7 71.84 43.07 -56.12
N ASP A 8 70.92 42.16 -55.75
CA ASP A 8 71.17 40.80 -55.21
C ASP A 8 69.88 40.20 -54.58
N GLN A 9 68.76 40.16 -55.31
CA GLN A 9 67.54 39.45 -54.85
C GLN A 9 67.00 38.39 -55.81
N ASP A 10 67.52 38.27 -57.02
CA ASP A 10 66.94 37.37 -58.05
C ASP A 10 67.39 35.90 -57.94
N ASN A 11 68.14 35.52 -56.89
CA ASN A 11 68.54 34.12 -56.65
C ASN A 11 67.89 33.48 -55.39
N LYS A 12 66.92 34.15 -54.74
CA LYS A 12 66.21 33.59 -53.56
C LYS A 12 64.78 33.10 -53.84
N GLU A 13 64.21 33.37 -55.01
CA GLU A 13 62.82 32.95 -55.31
C GLU A 13 62.69 31.47 -55.65
N ASN A 14 63.73 30.80 -56.17
CA ASN A 14 63.68 29.37 -56.46
C ASN A 14 63.84 28.48 -55.20
N ASP A 15 64.60 28.94 -54.19
CA ASP A 15 64.81 28.19 -52.93
C ASP A 15 63.54 28.22 -52.03
N SER A 16 62.74 29.29 -52.14
CA SER A 16 61.49 29.45 -51.38
C SER A 16 60.36 28.54 -51.88
N SER A 17 60.38 28.11 -53.14
CA SER A 17 59.35 27.24 -53.73
C SER A 17 59.46 25.81 -53.21
N ASP A 18 60.68 25.27 -53.16
CA ASP A 18 60.93 23.91 -52.68
C ASP A 18 60.66 23.78 -51.17
N GLU A 19 60.94 24.85 -50.40
CA GLU A 19 60.63 24.90 -48.96
C GLU A 19 59.11 24.91 -48.69
N MET A 20 58.31 25.60 -49.53
CA MET A 20 56.84 25.57 -49.43
C MET A 20 56.25 24.20 -49.76
N ILE A 21 56.82 23.47 -50.73
CA ILE A 21 56.38 22.13 -51.09
C ILE A 21 56.63 21.15 -49.93
N ASP A 22 57.82 21.18 -49.31
CA ASP A 22 58.14 20.34 -48.15
C ASP A 22 57.24 20.65 -46.93
N ILE A 23 56.92 21.93 -46.69
CA ILE A 23 55.97 22.31 -45.62
C ILE A 23 54.57 21.76 -45.90
N GLN A 24 54.08 21.86 -47.14
CA GLN A 24 52.75 21.37 -47.51
C GLN A 24 52.67 19.84 -47.39
N GLU A 25 53.70 19.11 -47.83
CA GLU A 25 53.79 17.67 -47.64
C GLU A 25 53.79 17.27 -46.16
N LYS A 26 54.53 18.00 -45.31
CA LYS A 26 54.53 17.78 -43.85
C LYS A 26 53.15 18.02 -43.23
N ILE A 27 52.44 19.06 -43.67
CA ILE A 27 51.06 19.35 -43.23
C ILE A 27 50.12 18.20 -43.65
N ASP A 28 50.20 17.73 -44.88
CA ASP A 28 49.35 16.66 -45.39
C ASP A 28 49.64 15.33 -44.71
N GLN A 29 50.91 15.01 -44.45
CA GLN A 29 51.31 13.87 -43.63
C GLN A 29 50.79 13.98 -42.19
N SER A 30 50.87 15.17 -41.57
CA SER A 30 50.35 15.42 -40.23
C SER A 30 48.83 15.25 -40.16
N ASN A 31 48.10 15.81 -41.12
CA ASN A 31 46.65 15.68 -41.23
C ASN A 31 46.23 14.21 -41.45
N LYS A 32 46.96 13.48 -42.29
CA LYS A 32 46.77 12.03 -42.49
C LYS A 32 46.98 11.24 -41.20
N ARG A 33 48.04 11.55 -40.44
CA ARG A 33 48.30 10.96 -39.11
C ARG A 33 47.18 11.27 -38.12
N ARG A 34 46.71 12.52 -38.05
CA ARG A 34 45.61 12.94 -37.18
C ARG A 34 44.31 12.20 -37.51
N LYS A 35 43.96 12.10 -38.79
CA LYS A 35 42.76 11.36 -39.24
C LYS A 35 42.87 9.88 -38.91
N ASN A 36 44.04 9.28 -39.08
CA ASN A 36 44.29 7.88 -38.69
C ASN A 36 44.15 7.68 -37.18
N LEU A 37 44.72 8.56 -36.34
CA LEU A 37 44.58 8.50 -34.89
C LEU A 37 43.13 8.69 -34.44
N GLN A 38 42.39 9.59 -35.07
CA GLN A 38 40.97 9.79 -34.78
C GLN A 38 40.15 8.54 -35.11
N ASN A 39 40.43 7.88 -36.24
CA ASN A 39 39.77 6.62 -36.61
C ASN A 39 40.10 5.50 -35.62
N VAL A 40 41.35 5.40 -35.15
CA VAL A 40 41.75 4.44 -34.12
C VAL A 40 41.03 4.71 -32.79
N PHE A 41 40.90 5.97 -32.39
CA PHE A 41 40.20 6.34 -31.16
C PHE A 41 38.70 6.02 -31.24
N ILE A 42 38.04 6.32 -32.38
CA ILE A 42 36.63 5.96 -32.60
C ILE A 42 36.44 4.44 -32.56
N ALA A 43 37.33 3.68 -33.21
CA ALA A 43 37.26 2.22 -33.19
C ALA A 43 37.39 1.65 -31.77
N TYR A 44 38.32 2.20 -30.98
CA TYR A 44 38.50 1.82 -29.58
C TYR A 44 37.27 2.15 -28.71
N ASP A 45 36.67 3.33 -28.85
CA ASP A 45 35.45 3.69 -28.11
C ASP A 45 34.26 2.79 -28.48
N MET A 46 34.09 2.49 -29.78
CA MET A 46 33.07 1.55 -30.24
C MET A 46 33.30 0.14 -29.66
N GLU A 47 34.54 -0.35 -29.63
CA GLU A 47 34.89 -1.64 -29.03
C GLU A 47 34.58 -1.67 -27.52
N GLU A 48 34.90 -0.60 -26.79
CA GLU A 48 34.59 -0.49 -25.36
C GLU A 48 33.08 -0.46 -25.10
N GLN A 49 32.31 0.25 -25.93
CA GLN A 49 30.84 0.26 -25.84
C GLN A 49 30.25 -1.12 -26.13
N VAL A 50 30.73 -1.83 -27.15
CA VAL A 50 30.32 -3.20 -27.45
C VAL A 50 30.65 -4.13 -26.30
N ARG A 51 31.86 -4.04 -25.73
CA ARG A 51 32.27 -4.84 -24.56
C ARG A 51 31.37 -4.59 -23.35
N LYS A 52 31.04 -3.32 -23.05
CA LYS A 52 30.08 -2.97 -21.98
C LYS A 52 28.69 -3.55 -22.24
N GLN A 53 28.21 -3.54 -23.49
CA GLN A 53 26.93 -4.15 -23.86
C GLN A 53 26.95 -5.68 -23.72
N VAL A 54 28.03 -6.34 -24.12
CA VAL A 54 28.21 -7.80 -23.97
C VAL A 54 28.19 -8.18 -22.49
N VAL A 55 28.98 -7.51 -21.65
CA VAL A 55 29.00 -7.76 -20.19
C VAL A 55 27.61 -7.57 -19.57
N ARG A 56 26.87 -6.52 -19.95
CA ARG A 56 25.49 -6.30 -19.48
C ARG A 56 24.55 -7.42 -19.93
N LYS A 57 24.69 -7.93 -21.16
CA LYS A 57 23.88 -9.05 -21.67
C LYS A 57 24.23 -10.36 -20.96
N GLU A 58 25.52 -10.66 -20.76
CA GLU A 58 25.98 -11.83 -20.02
C GLU A 58 25.48 -11.83 -18.58
N GLN A 59 25.55 -10.69 -17.89
CA GLN A 59 25.01 -10.54 -16.54
C GLN A 59 23.50 -10.78 -16.51
N LYS A 60 22.74 -10.28 -17.50
CA LYS A 60 21.29 -10.54 -17.61
C LYS A 60 20.98 -12.01 -17.83
N VAL A 61 21.72 -12.68 -18.72
CA VAL A 61 21.56 -14.12 -19.01
C VAL A 61 21.89 -14.94 -17.77
N LYS A 62 22.99 -14.66 -17.08
CA LYS A 62 23.38 -15.33 -15.84
C LYS A 62 22.29 -15.19 -14.77
N LYS A 63 21.78 -13.98 -14.55
CA LYS A 63 20.69 -13.73 -13.60
C LYS A 63 19.41 -14.49 -13.96
N HIS A 64 19.08 -14.57 -15.24
CA HIS A 64 17.90 -15.31 -15.70
C HIS A 64 18.07 -16.83 -15.53
N MET A 65 19.27 -17.35 -15.75
CA MET A 65 19.61 -18.77 -15.54
C MET A 65 19.55 -19.15 -14.06
N GLU A 66 20.12 -18.33 -13.17
CA GLU A 66 20.02 -18.49 -11.72
C GLU A 66 18.55 -18.45 -11.26
N GLN A 67 17.75 -17.52 -11.80
CA GLN A 67 16.31 -17.42 -11.51
C GLN A 67 15.55 -18.67 -11.96
N GLN A 68 15.83 -19.22 -13.14
CA GLN A 68 15.21 -20.46 -13.61
C GLN A 68 15.60 -21.67 -12.75
N GLN A 69 16.86 -21.74 -12.31
CA GLN A 69 17.34 -22.81 -11.44
C GLN A 69 16.63 -22.77 -10.08
N LEU A 70 16.49 -21.57 -9.48
CA LEU A 70 15.75 -21.39 -8.23
C LEU A 70 14.27 -21.79 -8.37
N LEU A 71 13.64 -21.48 -9.51
CA LEU A 71 12.26 -21.89 -9.78
C LEU A 71 12.11 -23.40 -9.94
N SER A 72 13.04 -24.06 -10.62
CA SER A 72 13.02 -25.53 -10.77
C SER A 72 13.13 -26.21 -9.40
N GLN A 73 14.09 -25.78 -8.58
CA GLN A 73 14.27 -26.31 -7.22
C GLN A 73 13.05 -26.05 -6.32
N ALA A 74 12.44 -24.87 -6.41
CA ALA A 74 11.22 -24.55 -5.68
C ALA A 74 10.03 -25.41 -6.12
N ALA A 75 9.88 -25.64 -7.43
CA ALA A 75 8.80 -26.46 -7.98
C ALA A 75 8.93 -27.93 -7.55
N GLU A 76 10.14 -28.48 -7.51
CA GLU A 76 10.39 -29.86 -7.06
C GLU A 76 10.10 -30.08 -5.57
N THR A 77 10.20 -29.02 -4.76
CA THR A 77 10.02 -29.09 -3.29
C THR A 77 8.68 -28.58 -2.79
N ALA A 78 7.89 -27.91 -3.65
CA ALA A 78 6.63 -27.32 -3.26
C ALA A 78 5.57 -28.41 -3.02
N THR A 79 5.31 -28.70 -1.75
CA THR A 79 4.09 -29.40 -1.36
C THR A 79 2.90 -28.45 -1.57
N GLU A 80 1.88 -28.93 -2.26
CA GLU A 80 0.66 -28.17 -2.47
C GLU A 80 0.02 -27.85 -1.11
N VAL A 81 -0.20 -26.57 -0.84
CA VAL A 81 -0.87 -26.12 0.38
C VAL A 81 -2.33 -25.90 0.07
N ILE A 82 -3.20 -26.72 0.67
CA ILE A 82 -4.66 -26.60 0.54
C ILE A 82 -5.20 -25.72 1.67
N GLU A 83 -5.73 -24.56 1.31
CA GLU A 83 -6.42 -23.66 2.23
C GLU A 83 -7.89 -24.08 2.42
N LYS A 84 -8.47 -23.70 3.56
CA LYS A 84 -9.85 -24.02 3.94
C LYS A 84 -10.75 -22.78 3.98
N ASP A 85 -10.53 -21.85 3.06
CA ASP A 85 -11.27 -20.59 2.97
C ASP A 85 -12.71 -20.78 2.43
N GLY A 86 -12.94 -21.83 1.63
CA GLY A 86 -14.26 -22.15 1.09
C GLY A 86 -14.73 -21.21 -0.02
N VAL A 87 -13.85 -20.36 -0.57
CA VAL A 87 -14.17 -19.42 -1.63
C VAL A 87 -13.80 -20.03 -2.98
N TYR A 88 -14.80 -20.20 -3.84
CA TYR A 88 -14.64 -20.74 -5.19
C TYR A 88 -15.28 -19.80 -6.20
N VAL A 89 -14.66 -19.71 -7.38
CA VAL A 89 -15.22 -19.03 -8.55
C VAL A 89 -15.19 -19.97 -9.75
N ASP A 90 -16.10 -19.73 -10.70
CA ASP A 90 -16.28 -20.61 -11.86
C ASP A 90 -14.98 -20.78 -12.67
N GLY A 91 -14.70 -22.02 -13.05
CA GLY A 91 -13.47 -22.41 -13.74
C GLY A 91 -12.18 -22.43 -12.89
N LEU A 92 -12.26 -22.36 -11.56
CA LEU A 92 -11.13 -22.73 -10.68
C LEU A 92 -11.30 -24.14 -10.11
N GLU A 93 -10.25 -24.94 -10.21
CA GLU A 93 -10.20 -26.30 -9.66
C GLU A 93 -9.98 -26.32 -8.14
N VAL A 94 -9.36 -25.25 -7.60
CA VAL A 94 -9.02 -25.09 -6.18
C VAL A 94 -9.62 -23.81 -5.62
N SER A 95 -9.66 -23.68 -4.29
CA SER A 95 -10.13 -22.47 -3.64
C SER A 95 -9.24 -21.26 -3.98
N VAL A 96 -9.82 -20.06 -3.87
CA VAL A 96 -9.12 -18.80 -4.13
C VAL A 96 -7.90 -18.66 -3.21
N GLY A 97 -8.06 -18.97 -1.92
CA GLY A 97 -6.96 -18.94 -0.94
C GLY A 97 -5.84 -19.91 -1.31
N THR A 98 -6.19 -21.14 -1.71
CA THR A 98 -5.23 -22.17 -2.16
C THR A 98 -4.43 -21.68 -3.36
N LYS A 99 -5.11 -21.13 -4.38
CA LYS A 99 -4.46 -20.62 -5.59
C LYS A 99 -3.45 -19.51 -5.28
N ILE A 100 -3.86 -18.54 -4.47
CA ILE A 100 -3.03 -17.41 -4.05
C ILE A 100 -1.81 -17.89 -3.25
N LYS A 101 -2.04 -18.78 -2.28
CA LYS A 101 -0.99 -19.32 -1.40
C LYS A 101 0.09 -20.06 -2.17
N ASN A 102 -0.32 -20.96 -3.05
CA ASN A 102 0.61 -21.75 -3.85
C ASN A 102 1.40 -20.88 -4.84
N ALA A 103 0.75 -19.90 -5.46
CA ALA A 103 1.44 -18.93 -6.33
C ALA A 103 2.49 -18.11 -5.56
N ALA A 104 2.18 -17.70 -4.32
CA ALA A 104 3.13 -16.98 -3.47
C ALA A 104 4.31 -17.87 -3.03
N ILE A 105 4.05 -19.11 -2.61
CA ILE A 105 5.10 -20.07 -2.23
C ILE A 105 6.05 -20.32 -3.41
N GLN A 106 5.51 -20.55 -4.61
CA GLN A 106 6.31 -20.80 -5.81
C GLN A 106 7.22 -19.61 -6.16
N LYS A 107 6.73 -18.38 -5.96
CA LYS A 107 7.47 -17.14 -6.27
C LYS A 107 8.41 -16.70 -5.16
N HIS A 108 8.18 -17.12 -3.91
CA HIS A 108 8.91 -16.65 -2.73
C HIS A 108 10.45 -16.72 -2.85
N PRO A 109 11.06 -17.81 -3.38
CA PRO A 109 12.51 -17.88 -3.56
C PRO A 109 13.09 -16.79 -4.47
N LEU A 110 12.26 -16.17 -5.29
CA LEU A 110 12.64 -15.10 -6.20
C LEU A 110 12.29 -13.70 -5.70
N TYR A 111 11.83 -13.54 -4.46
CA TYR A 111 11.29 -12.26 -3.96
C TYR A 111 12.16 -11.03 -4.31
N GLN A 112 13.49 -11.13 -4.16
CA GLN A 112 14.43 -10.02 -4.45
C GLN A 112 14.67 -9.75 -5.95
N HIS A 113 14.07 -10.54 -6.84
CA HIS A 113 14.26 -10.45 -8.29
C HIS A 113 12.95 -10.20 -9.04
N LEU A 114 11.83 -10.11 -8.32
CA LEU A 114 10.54 -9.80 -8.90
C LEU A 114 10.35 -8.29 -8.98
N ASP A 115 9.53 -7.87 -9.93
CA ASP A 115 9.00 -6.51 -9.97
C ASP A 115 8.00 -6.29 -8.80
N PRO A 116 7.57 -5.04 -8.55
CA PRO A 116 6.61 -4.76 -7.47
C PRO A 116 5.31 -5.57 -7.54
N ASN A 117 4.84 -5.92 -8.74
CA ASN A 117 3.64 -6.76 -8.92
C ASN A 117 3.87 -8.20 -8.43
N GLY A 118 5.02 -8.78 -8.77
CA GLY A 118 5.42 -10.11 -8.31
C GLY A 118 5.69 -10.15 -6.81
N GLN A 119 6.29 -9.10 -6.25
CA GLN A 119 6.48 -8.94 -4.81
C GLN A 119 5.13 -8.85 -4.08
N ALA A 120 4.17 -8.07 -4.59
CA ALA A 120 2.84 -7.95 -4.01
C ALA A 120 2.09 -9.29 -3.90
N ILE A 121 2.22 -10.16 -4.91
CA ILE A 121 1.66 -11.52 -4.88
C ILE A 121 2.21 -12.30 -3.67
N ILE A 122 3.50 -12.19 -3.37
CA ILE A 122 4.15 -12.91 -2.26
C ILE A 122 3.71 -12.32 -0.93
N CYS A 123 3.84 -11.00 -0.75
CA CYS A 123 3.55 -10.31 0.51
C CYS A 123 2.15 -10.63 1.04
N LEU A 124 1.16 -10.63 0.16
CA LEU A 124 -0.23 -10.92 0.52
C LEU A 124 -0.54 -12.41 0.43
N GLY A 125 0.01 -13.09 -0.56
CA GLY A 125 -0.36 -14.47 -0.84
C GLY A 125 0.22 -15.50 0.13
N LEU A 126 1.35 -15.22 0.79
CA LEU A 126 1.84 -16.08 1.87
C LEU A 126 0.88 -16.15 3.06
N ASN A 127 -0.03 -15.18 3.20
CA ASN A 127 -1.11 -15.20 4.18
C ASN A 127 -2.48 -15.49 3.55
N SER A 128 -2.50 -16.00 2.31
CA SER A 128 -3.70 -16.37 1.56
C SER A 128 -4.68 -15.19 1.46
N THR A 129 -4.14 -13.97 1.42
CA THR A 129 -4.89 -12.73 1.41
C THR A 129 -5.14 -12.31 -0.02
N LEU A 130 -6.42 -12.10 -0.36
CA LEU A 130 -6.85 -11.56 -1.65
C LEU A 130 -6.95 -10.03 -1.55
N ASP A 131 -6.23 -9.31 -2.39
CA ASP A 131 -6.28 -7.86 -2.51
C ASP A 131 -7.12 -7.45 -3.72
N LEU A 132 -8.36 -7.04 -3.47
CA LEU A 132 -9.30 -6.63 -4.51
C LEU A 132 -9.14 -5.16 -4.95
N SER A 133 -8.23 -4.40 -4.35
CA SER A 133 -7.99 -3.01 -4.74
C SER A 133 -7.24 -2.89 -6.09
N ALA A 134 -6.57 -3.96 -6.52
CA ALA A 134 -5.79 -3.97 -7.75
C ALA A 134 -6.66 -3.97 -9.02
N MET A 135 -6.28 -3.16 -10.01
CA MET A 135 -6.85 -3.21 -11.35
C MET A 135 -6.33 -4.43 -12.11
N TYR A 136 -7.17 -5.04 -12.96
CA TYR A 136 -6.73 -6.12 -13.83
C TYR A 136 -5.94 -5.56 -15.04
N PRO A 137 -4.73 -6.05 -15.38
CA PRO A 137 -4.04 -7.26 -14.89
C PRO A 137 -2.80 -6.97 -14.01
N GLU A 138 -2.96 -6.33 -12.86
CA GLU A 138 -1.86 -5.99 -11.93
C GLU A 138 -1.83 -6.90 -10.69
N ARG A 139 -0.72 -6.91 -9.95
CA ARG A 139 -0.56 -7.61 -8.66
C ARG A 139 -1.15 -9.04 -8.68
N GLN A 140 -2.09 -9.36 -7.78
CA GLN A 140 -2.71 -10.69 -7.68
C GLN A 140 -3.75 -10.98 -8.77
N THR A 141 -4.22 -9.98 -9.51
CA THR A 141 -5.27 -10.16 -10.51
C THR A 141 -4.81 -11.09 -11.65
N VAL A 142 -3.50 -11.14 -11.92
CA VAL A 142 -2.87 -12.02 -12.92
C VAL A 142 -3.02 -13.51 -12.60
N LEU A 143 -3.35 -13.86 -11.35
CA LEU A 143 -3.61 -15.24 -10.94
C LEU A 143 -4.99 -15.71 -11.39
N PHE A 144 -5.84 -14.81 -11.86
CA PHE A 144 -7.22 -15.06 -12.25
C PHE A 144 -7.41 -14.60 -13.70
N ASN A 145 -8.36 -15.21 -14.41
CA ASN A 145 -8.81 -14.62 -15.68
C ASN A 145 -9.73 -13.42 -15.40
N LYS A 146 -9.99 -12.60 -16.41
CA LYS A 146 -10.81 -11.38 -16.27
C LYS A 146 -12.22 -11.65 -15.70
N LYS A 147 -12.85 -12.76 -16.08
CA LYS A 147 -14.17 -13.17 -15.57
C LYS A 147 -14.09 -13.53 -14.08
N GLN A 148 -13.13 -14.37 -13.70
CA GLN A 148 -12.90 -14.77 -12.31
C GLN A 148 -12.63 -13.56 -11.41
N TRP A 149 -11.80 -12.61 -11.87
CA TRP A 149 -11.54 -11.39 -11.12
C TRP A 149 -12.82 -10.55 -10.94
N HIS A 150 -13.58 -10.36 -12.02
CA HIS A 150 -14.86 -9.66 -11.94
C HIS A 150 -15.85 -10.32 -10.97
N ASP A 151 -15.94 -11.65 -10.99
CA ASP A 151 -16.80 -12.41 -10.08
C ASP A 151 -16.36 -12.26 -8.62
N LEU A 152 -15.05 -12.25 -8.35
CA LEU A 152 -14.50 -11.99 -7.02
C LEU A 152 -14.82 -10.58 -6.53
N THR A 153 -14.57 -9.56 -7.35
CA THR A 153 -14.89 -8.16 -7.02
C THR A 153 -16.39 -7.99 -6.75
N LYS A 154 -17.25 -8.68 -7.50
CA LYS A 154 -18.71 -8.65 -7.29
C LYS A 154 -19.13 -9.36 -6.00
N MET A 155 -18.51 -10.49 -5.67
CA MET A 155 -18.80 -11.26 -4.46
C MET A 155 -18.45 -10.48 -3.19
N TYR A 156 -17.38 -9.68 -3.26
CA TYR A 156 -16.86 -8.87 -2.17
C TYR A 156 -16.90 -7.38 -2.51
N LEU A 157 -18.04 -6.92 -3.05
CA LEU A 157 -18.27 -5.49 -3.26
C LEU A 157 -17.95 -4.73 -1.96
N PRO A 158 -17.17 -3.64 -2.04
CA PRO A 158 -16.91 -2.80 -0.89
C PRO A 158 -18.24 -2.45 -0.24
N ARG A 159 -18.44 -2.88 1.01
CA ARG A 159 -19.63 -2.48 1.74
C ARG A 159 -19.45 -1.01 2.07
N LEU A 160 -20.11 -0.17 1.29
CA LEU A 160 -20.36 1.20 1.70
C LEU A 160 -20.98 1.14 3.10
N PHE A 161 -20.34 1.81 4.05
CA PHE A 161 -20.94 1.96 5.36
C PHE A 161 -22.31 2.61 5.21
N ASP A 162 -23.29 2.10 5.95
CA ASP A 162 -24.61 2.70 6.00
C ASP A 162 -24.52 4.03 6.77
N GLY A 163 -24.33 5.12 6.02
CA GLY A 163 -24.26 6.47 6.56
C GLY A 163 -25.61 7.02 7.04
N SER A 164 -26.71 6.26 6.94
CA SER A 164 -28.04 6.73 7.34
C SER A 164 -28.11 7.10 8.82
N SER A 165 -27.34 6.41 9.67
CA SER A 165 -27.24 6.68 11.11
C SER A 165 -26.64 8.06 11.41
N TYR A 166 -25.94 8.64 10.43
CA TYR A 166 -25.27 9.94 10.50
C TYR A 166 -25.94 11.02 9.66
N ALA A 167 -27.13 10.77 9.10
CA ALA A 167 -27.85 11.73 8.25
C ALA A 167 -28.11 13.08 8.97
N ALA A 168 -28.33 13.05 10.28
CA ALA A 168 -28.56 14.25 11.08
C ALA A 168 -27.35 15.20 11.13
N LEU A 169 -26.12 14.71 10.92
CA LEU A 169 -24.92 15.54 10.92
C LEU A 169 -24.94 16.61 9.83
N GLY A 170 -25.58 16.32 8.70
CA GLY A 170 -25.74 17.28 7.62
C GLY A 170 -26.41 18.57 8.10
N ASN A 171 -27.46 18.46 8.90
CA ASN A 171 -28.20 19.61 9.45
C ASN A 171 -27.36 20.42 10.44
N VAL A 172 -26.53 19.74 11.24
CA VAL A 172 -25.66 20.40 12.22
C VAL A 172 -24.52 21.17 11.55
N LEU A 173 -23.99 20.63 10.45
CA LEU A 173 -22.86 21.20 9.71
C LEU A 173 -23.28 22.20 8.63
N GLU A 174 -24.54 22.15 8.18
CA GLU A 174 -25.12 23.07 7.19
C GLU A 174 -24.79 24.56 7.44
N PRO A 175 -24.85 25.07 8.68
CA PRO A 175 -24.52 26.46 8.96
C PRO A 175 -23.08 26.85 8.61
N ILE A 176 -22.12 25.91 8.63
CA ILE A 176 -20.72 26.13 8.21
C ILE A 176 -20.66 26.35 6.70
N PHE A 177 -21.43 25.59 5.93
CA PHE A 177 -21.45 25.71 4.47
C PHE A 177 -22.22 26.95 4.02
N ASN A 178 -23.31 27.29 4.73
CA ASN A 178 -24.18 28.42 4.37
C ASN A 178 -23.51 29.80 4.50
N VAL A 179 -22.43 29.93 5.30
CA VAL A 179 -21.68 31.19 5.42
C VAL A 179 -20.74 31.46 4.24
N TYR A 180 -20.37 30.42 3.49
CA TYR A 180 -19.57 30.52 2.27
C TYR A 180 -20.35 31.22 1.15
N LYS A 181 -19.67 32.09 0.39
CA LYS A 181 -20.22 32.76 -0.80
C LYS A 181 -19.15 32.88 -1.89
N ASP A 182 -19.45 32.44 -3.11
CA ASP A 182 -18.48 32.45 -4.23
C ASP A 182 -17.91 33.84 -4.55
N LYS A 183 -18.74 34.88 -4.38
CA LYS A 183 -18.33 36.26 -4.66
C LYS A 183 -17.46 36.89 -3.56
N LYS A 184 -17.30 36.24 -2.40
CA LYS A 184 -16.48 36.75 -1.30
C LYS A 184 -15.01 36.38 -1.50
N PRO A 185 -14.06 37.26 -1.09
CA PRO A 185 -12.65 36.88 -1.04
C PRO A 185 -12.41 35.65 -0.17
N ILE A 186 -11.51 34.75 -0.60
CA ILE A 186 -11.20 33.47 0.09
C ILE A 186 -10.86 33.69 1.57
N LYS A 187 -10.05 34.71 1.89
CA LYS A 187 -9.70 35.06 3.28
C LYS A 187 -10.93 35.35 4.14
N ARG A 188 -11.97 35.96 3.57
CA ARG A 188 -13.21 36.27 4.30
C ARG A 188 -14.10 35.04 4.45
N ASN A 189 -14.24 34.23 3.39
CA ASN A 189 -14.95 32.95 3.46
C ASN A 189 -14.33 32.05 4.54
N TRP A 190 -13.01 31.90 4.53
CA TRP A 190 -12.28 31.14 5.55
C TRP A 190 -12.59 31.63 6.97
N MET A 191 -12.53 32.95 7.21
CA MET A 191 -12.76 33.54 8.53
C MET A 191 -14.21 33.35 9.00
N ASP A 192 -15.18 33.50 8.10
CA ASP A 192 -16.59 33.33 8.41
C ASP A 192 -16.88 31.84 8.74
N MET A 193 -16.34 30.90 7.97
CA MET A 193 -16.45 29.45 8.23
C MET A 193 -15.77 29.07 9.56
N TYR A 194 -14.54 29.54 9.79
CA TYR A 194 -13.80 29.28 11.03
C TYR A 194 -14.57 29.73 12.27
N LYS A 195 -15.05 30.97 12.27
CA LYS A 195 -15.88 31.50 13.37
C LYS A 195 -17.12 30.64 13.60
N LYS A 196 -17.74 30.14 12.53
CA LYS A 196 -18.93 29.31 12.64
C LYS A 196 -18.62 27.94 13.23
N VAL A 197 -17.52 27.30 12.83
CA VAL A 197 -17.04 26.05 13.42
C VAL A 197 -16.79 26.22 14.92
N ILE A 198 -16.04 27.24 15.34
CA ILE A 198 -15.77 27.51 16.77
C ILE A 198 -17.07 27.73 17.55
N SER A 199 -18.00 28.50 17.00
CA SER A 199 -19.30 28.73 17.62
C SER A 199 -20.10 27.44 17.82
N LEU A 200 -20.03 26.50 16.87
CA LEU A 200 -20.72 25.20 16.98
C LEU A 200 -20.00 24.29 17.98
N GLN A 201 -18.67 24.29 18.03
CA GLN A 201 -17.91 23.49 19.01
C GLN A 201 -18.25 23.88 20.45
N SER A 202 -18.45 25.18 20.72
CA SER A 202 -18.91 25.62 22.04
C SER A 202 -20.34 25.15 22.37
N GLN A 203 -21.18 24.89 21.36
CA GLN A 203 -22.55 24.40 21.55
C GLN A 203 -22.61 22.88 21.73
N TYR A 204 -21.77 22.15 21.00
CA TYR A 204 -21.73 20.68 20.97
C TYR A 204 -20.50 20.15 21.70
N ASN A 205 -20.33 20.52 22.98
CA ASN A 205 -19.19 20.09 23.78
C ASN A 205 -19.43 18.70 24.40
N PRO A 206 -18.61 17.68 24.08
CA PRO A 206 -18.79 16.33 24.62
C PRO A 206 -18.49 16.22 26.12
N GLU A 207 -17.80 17.19 26.72
CA GLU A 207 -17.61 17.26 28.18
C GLU A 207 -18.91 17.62 28.91
N LEU A 208 -19.86 18.26 28.21
CA LEU A 208 -21.17 18.62 28.76
C LEU A 208 -22.21 17.53 28.48
N ASP A 209 -22.16 16.92 27.30
CA ASP A 209 -23.05 15.84 26.89
C ASP A 209 -22.33 14.89 25.93
N ASP A 210 -22.11 13.65 26.38
CA ASP A 210 -21.39 12.63 25.62
C ASP A 210 -22.08 12.25 24.30
N SER A 211 -23.38 12.49 24.17
CA SER A 211 -24.10 12.28 22.91
C SER A 211 -23.62 13.22 21.78
N PHE A 212 -22.90 14.29 22.12
CA PHE A 212 -22.29 15.20 21.14
C PHE A 212 -20.95 14.74 20.62
N ARG A 213 -20.41 13.60 21.07
CA ARG A 213 -19.07 13.13 20.67
C ARG A 213 -18.88 13.05 19.15
N ASP A 214 -19.87 12.51 18.42
CA ASP A 214 -19.77 12.37 16.97
C ASP A 214 -19.85 13.72 16.26
N VAL A 215 -20.72 14.62 16.74
CA VAL A 215 -20.83 15.99 16.23
C VAL A 215 -19.54 16.76 16.47
N ASP A 216 -18.99 16.65 17.68
CA ASP A 216 -17.72 17.29 18.05
C ASP A 216 -16.56 16.80 17.17
N PHE A 217 -16.47 15.49 16.92
CA PHE A 217 -15.50 14.93 15.98
C PHE A 217 -15.63 15.57 14.59
N CYS A 218 -16.86 15.68 14.07
CA CYS A 218 -17.09 16.31 12.77
C CYS A 218 -16.63 17.77 12.75
N LEU A 219 -16.99 18.53 13.77
CA LEU A 219 -16.58 19.94 13.89
C LEU A 219 -15.06 20.06 14.01
N TYR A 220 -14.42 19.16 14.75
CA TYR A 220 -12.97 19.07 14.86
C TYR A 220 -12.30 18.78 13.52
N PHE A 221 -12.86 17.88 12.71
CA PHE A 221 -12.37 17.59 11.36
C PHE A 221 -12.37 18.84 10.49
N TYR A 222 -13.49 19.57 10.42
CA TYR A 222 -13.57 20.82 9.66
C TYR A 222 -12.67 21.92 10.22
N HIS A 223 -12.55 22.02 11.55
CA HIS A 223 -11.62 22.94 12.20
C HIS A 223 -10.18 22.63 11.75
N SER A 224 -9.79 21.36 11.77
CA SER A 224 -8.46 20.89 11.38
C SER A 224 -8.17 21.19 9.91
N LEU A 225 -9.14 20.98 9.01
CA LEU A 225 -9.00 21.34 7.59
C LEU A 225 -8.78 22.84 7.39
N LEU A 226 -9.60 23.68 8.04
CA LEU A 226 -9.43 25.14 7.97
C LEU A 226 -8.07 25.57 8.54
N HIS A 227 -7.58 24.91 9.59
CA HIS A 227 -6.28 25.18 10.18
C HIS A 227 -5.14 24.80 9.21
N LEU A 228 -5.25 23.63 8.58
CA LEU A 228 -4.33 23.13 7.55
C LEU A 228 -4.21 24.13 6.39
N GLN A 229 -5.34 24.59 5.84
CA GLN A 229 -5.38 25.58 4.77
C GLN A 229 -4.80 26.94 5.18
N LYS A 230 -4.86 27.31 6.46
CA LYS A 230 -4.38 28.61 6.93
C LYS A 230 -2.88 28.62 7.15
N TYR A 231 -2.36 27.58 7.79
CA TYR A 231 -1.01 27.55 8.35
C TYR A 231 -0.07 26.56 7.64
N HIS A 232 -0.60 25.61 6.89
CA HIS A 232 0.16 24.56 6.20
C HIS A 232 -0.20 24.49 4.71
N LYS A 233 -0.34 25.65 4.07
CA LYS A 233 -0.72 25.75 2.64
C LYS A 233 0.16 24.93 1.69
N TYR A 234 1.43 24.74 2.06
CA TYR A 234 2.37 23.96 1.26
C TYR A 234 1.94 22.50 1.05
N ILE A 235 1.11 21.94 1.94
CA ILE A 235 0.55 20.59 1.82
C ILE A 235 -0.35 20.46 0.58
N PHE A 236 -0.93 21.56 0.10
CA PHE A 236 -1.77 21.58 -1.09
C PHE A 236 -1.01 22.03 -2.34
N ASN A 237 0.32 22.23 -2.26
CA ASN A 237 1.13 22.68 -3.38
C ASN A 237 1.94 21.52 -3.96
N ASP A 238 1.64 21.13 -5.19
CA ASP A 238 2.34 20.06 -5.90
C ASP A 238 3.79 20.43 -6.29
N ASP A 239 4.13 21.72 -6.29
CA ASP A 239 5.51 22.19 -6.53
C ASP A 239 6.40 22.07 -5.29
N VAL A 240 5.82 21.77 -4.11
CA VAL A 240 6.58 21.57 -2.87
C VAL A 240 6.78 20.08 -2.66
N ASP A 241 8.04 19.68 -2.55
CA ASP A 241 8.41 18.34 -2.12
C ASP A 241 7.88 18.11 -0.70
N LYS A 242 6.92 17.20 -0.58
CA LYS A 242 6.18 16.90 0.64
C LYS A 242 6.24 15.42 0.90
N SER A 243 6.39 15.05 2.18
CA SER A 243 6.44 13.66 2.59
C SER A 243 5.05 13.18 3.01
N GLU A 244 4.78 11.88 2.93
CA GLU A 244 3.55 11.29 3.50
C GLU A 244 3.41 11.62 5.00
N TRP A 245 4.55 11.72 5.70
CA TRP A 245 4.63 12.16 7.09
C TRP A 245 4.06 13.57 7.33
N ASP A 246 4.17 14.49 6.36
CA ASP A 246 3.58 15.82 6.49
C ASP A 246 2.06 15.74 6.59
N TYR A 247 1.41 14.93 5.76
CA TYR A 247 -0.03 14.72 5.83
C TYR A 247 -0.46 14.08 7.14
N ILE A 248 0.29 13.07 7.59
CA ILE A 248 -0.02 12.32 8.80
C ILE A 248 0.13 13.20 10.02
N VAL A 249 1.28 13.85 10.21
CA VAL A 249 1.53 14.66 11.40
C VAL A 249 0.65 15.90 11.45
N LYS A 250 0.36 16.53 10.30
CA LYS A 250 -0.37 17.80 10.27
C LYS A 250 -1.88 17.64 10.23
N PHE A 251 -2.40 16.50 9.78
CA PHE A 251 -3.83 16.30 9.60
C PHE A 251 -4.33 14.95 10.09
N TRP A 252 -3.91 13.84 9.46
CA TRP A 252 -4.53 12.54 9.71
C TRP A 252 -4.32 12.03 11.13
N GLY A 253 -3.13 12.19 11.69
CA GLY A 253 -2.80 11.82 13.06
C GLY A 253 -3.76 12.46 14.06
N PRO A 254 -3.81 13.80 14.17
CA PRO A 254 -4.74 14.47 15.08
C PRO A 254 -6.22 14.15 14.83
N VAL A 255 -6.64 13.95 13.58
CA VAL A 255 -8.02 13.60 13.23
C VAL A 255 -8.37 12.19 13.71
N LEU A 256 -7.54 11.20 13.40
CA LEU A 256 -7.79 9.81 13.75
C LEU A 256 -7.65 9.59 15.25
N GLU A 257 -6.71 10.26 15.92
CA GLU A 257 -6.63 10.25 17.38
C GLU A 257 -7.94 10.76 17.99
N ARG A 258 -8.50 11.87 17.48
CA ARG A 258 -9.79 12.40 17.94
C ARG A 258 -10.95 11.43 17.66
N LEU A 259 -10.95 10.75 16.51
CA LEU A 259 -11.97 9.79 16.11
C LEU A 259 -12.10 8.66 17.14
N PHE A 260 -10.99 8.14 17.64
CA PHE A 260 -10.96 7.00 18.57
C PHE A 260 -11.00 7.38 20.06
N VAL A 261 -11.11 8.67 20.41
CA VAL A 261 -11.22 9.10 21.82
C VAL A 261 -12.40 8.41 22.52
N GLY A 262 -12.09 7.84 23.69
CA GLY A 262 -13.08 7.22 24.57
C GLY A 262 -13.65 5.90 24.04
N THR A 263 -13.06 5.31 23.00
CA THR A 263 -13.41 3.96 22.52
C THR A 263 -12.69 2.84 23.27
N GLY A 264 -11.61 3.17 23.99
CA GLY A 264 -10.69 2.18 24.58
C GLY A 264 -9.68 1.60 23.58
N LEU A 265 -9.69 2.08 22.34
CA LEU A 265 -8.71 1.76 21.31
C LEU A 265 -7.63 2.84 21.26
N ARG A 266 -6.40 2.43 20.96
CA ARG A 266 -5.23 3.29 20.82
C ARG A 266 -4.68 3.21 19.40
N LEU A 267 -4.22 4.33 18.86
CA LEU A 267 -3.50 4.34 17.59
C LEU A 267 -2.01 4.14 17.80
N LYS A 268 -1.36 3.45 16.86
CA LYS A 268 0.08 3.26 16.82
C LYS A 268 0.58 3.50 15.41
N TRP A 269 1.45 4.47 15.26
CA TRP A 269 2.12 4.75 14.00
C TRP A 269 3.39 3.89 13.94
N GLY A 270 3.49 3.08 12.89
CA GLY A 270 4.65 2.23 12.64
C GLY A 270 5.40 2.73 11.42
N ASP A 271 6.73 2.77 11.52
CA ASP A 271 7.56 2.69 10.33
C ASP A 271 7.45 1.26 9.83
N THR A 272 6.72 1.06 8.74
CA THR A 272 6.84 -0.18 7.98
C THR A 272 8.20 -0.12 7.32
N VAL A 273 9.21 -0.67 8.00
CA VAL A 273 10.52 -0.91 7.38
C VAL A 273 10.29 -1.99 6.32
N LEU A 274 9.79 -1.57 5.16
CA LEU A 274 9.97 -2.30 3.92
C LEU A 274 11.48 -2.54 3.86
N THR A 275 11.86 -3.81 3.88
CA THR A 275 13.26 -4.21 4.06
C THR A 275 14.17 -3.34 3.19
N MET A 276 15.27 -2.80 3.75
CA MET A 276 16.12 -1.73 3.20
C MET A 276 16.51 -1.82 1.70
N LYS A 277 16.23 -2.93 1.02
CA LYS A 277 16.44 -3.13 -0.41
C LYS A 277 15.25 -2.72 -1.30
N ASP A 278 14.04 -2.56 -0.76
CA ASP A 278 12.87 -2.08 -1.50
C ASP A 278 12.87 -0.54 -1.66
N VAL A 279 13.81 0.16 -1.01
CA VAL A 279 14.13 1.59 -1.17
C VAL A 279 14.92 1.84 -2.47
N GLY A 280 14.63 1.06 -3.52
CA GLY A 280 15.27 1.17 -4.83
C GLY A 280 14.92 2.51 -5.50
N VAL A 281 15.83 3.48 -5.37
CA VAL A 281 15.93 4.77 -6.06
C VAL A 281 14.80 5.79 -5.80
N ASN A 282 13.57 5.36 -5.52
CA ASN A 282 12.44 6.24 -5.19
C ASN A 282 11.84 5.84 -3.83
N GLY A 283 12.59 6.13 -2.76
CA GLY A 283 12.29 5.74 -1.39
C GLY A 283 11.06 6.41 -0.77
N ASN A 284 9.87 6.11 -1.29
CA ASN A 284 8.62 6.51 -0.66
C ASN A 284 8.40 5.60 0.56
N PHE A 285 8.77 6.11 1.73
CA PHE A 285 8.39 5.50 2.99
C PHE A 285 6.88 5.58 3.14
N LYS A 286 6.25 4.41 3.26
CA LYS A 286 4.84 4.29 3.60
C LYS A 286 4.68 4.21 5.10
N VAL A 287 3.74 4.98 5.62
CA VAL A 287 3.43 4.97 7.05
C VAL A 287 2.18 4.13 7.28
N GLU A 288 2.29 3.16 8.18
CA GLU A 288 1.17 2.34 8.62
C GLU A 288 0.65 2.83 9.97
N MET A 289 -0.66 2.93 10.10
CA MET A 289 -1.34 3.21 11.36
C MET A 289 -2.05 1.96 11.87
N GLY A 290 -1.53 1.39 12.95
CA GLY A 290 -2.18 0.35 13.73
C GLY A 290 -3.28 0.91 14.65
N VAL A 291 -4.39 0.19 14.79
CA VAL A 291 -5.38 0.36 15.86
C VAL A 291 -5.21 -0.80 16.84
N LEU A 292 -4.97 -0.50 18.10
CA LEU A 292 -4.67 -1.45 19.18
C LEU A 292 -5.79 -1.45 20.22
N ASN A 293 -6.06 -2.62 20.81
CA ASN A 293 -6.88 -2.72 22.02
C ASN A 293 -5.98 -2.87 23.25
N ASP A 294 -5.83 -1.79 24.03
CA ASP A 294 -4.95 -1.77 25.21
C ASP A 294 -5.39 -2.76 26.31
N ALA A 295 -6.67 -3.13 26.38
CA ALA A 295 -7.14 -4.13 27.33
C ALA A 295 -6.51 -5.51 27.08
N MET A 296 -6.02 -5.77 25.85
CA MET A 296 -5.31 -6.99 25.49
C MET A 296 -3.81 -6.91 25.77
N VAL A 297 -3.19 -5.77 25.47
CA VAL A 297 -1.75 -5.54 25.60
C VAL A 297 -1.27 -5.79 27.04
N GLN A 298 -2.06 -5.39 28.03
CA GLN A 298 -1.70 -5.52 29.45
C GLN A 298 -1.60 -6.95 29.98
N ARG A 299 -2.14 -7.96 29.28
CA ARG A 299 -2.15 -9.34 29.80
C ARG A 299 -0.91 -10.16 29.44
N TYR A 300 -0.19 -9.79 28.38
CA TYR A 300 0.90 -10.63 27.85
C TYR A 300 2.15 -9.87 27.39
N ASN A 301 2.20 -8.53 27.47
CA ASN A 301 3.23 -7.72 26.82
C ASN A 301 3.36 -7.99 25.30
N GLU A 302 2.34 -8.59 24.70
CA GLU A 302 2.20 -8.81 23.28
C GLU A 302 1.15 -7.80 22.78
N GLU A 303 1.56 -6.91 21.87
CA GLU A 303 0.64 -5.98 21.22
C GLU A 303 -0.16 -6.73 20.16
N GLU A 304 -1.50 -6.79 20.32
CA GLU A 304 -2.40 -7.35 19.30
C GLU A 304 -2.96 -6.19 18.46
N GLU A 305 -2.51 -6.11 17.20
CA GLU A 305 -3.03 -5.16 16.21
C GLU A 305 -4.42 -5.58 15.73
N LEU A 306 -5.42 -4.71 15.90
CA LEU A 306 -6.76 -4.97 15.38
C LEU A 306 -6.84 -4.60 13.90
N THR A 307 -6.29 -3.45 13.54
CA THR A 307 -6.39 -2.85 12.19
C THR A 307 -5.09 -2.14 11.84
N VAL A 308 -4.74 -2.14 10.56
CA VAL A 308 -3.67 -1.35 9.96
C VAL A 308 -4.27 -0.50 8.85
N GLU A 309 -4.12 0.81 8.91
CA GLU A 309 -4.43 1.77 7.86
C GLU A 309 -3.15 2.18 7.15
N GLU A 310 -3.20 2.34 5.83
CA GLU A 310 -2.08 2.81 5.04
C GLU A 310 -2.43 4.20 4.51
N ALA A 311 -1.80 5.23 5.05
CA ALA A 311 -1.99 6.61 4.61
C ALA A 311 -0.87 6.97 3.64
N ALA A 312 -1.21 7.30 2.39
CA ALA A 312 -0.27 7.74 1.37
C ALA A 312 -0.83 8.93 0.57
N GLU A 313 0.06 9.79 0.04
CA GLU A 313 -0.33 10.93 -0.83
C GLU A 313 -0.96 10.45 -2.13
N SER A 314 -0.42 9.36 -2.70
CA SER A 314 -0.91 8.71 -3.91
C SER A 314 -1.07 7.22 -3.66
N ASP A 315 -2.23 6.65 -4.01
CA ASP A 315 -2.56 5.22 -3.81
C ASP A 315 -2.51 4.75 -2.33
N PRO A 316 -3.20 5.42 -1.36
CA PRO A 316 -3.38 4.87 -0.01
C PRO A 316 -3.99 3.47 -0.10
N GLY A 317 -3.37 2.53 0.60
CA GLY A 317 -3.85 1.17 0.69
C GLY A 317 -5.14 1.07 1.49
N SER A 318 -5.94 0.03 1.21
CA SER A 318 -7.11 -0.30 2.03
C SER A 318 -6.72 -0.68 3.46
N PHE A 319 -7.65 -0.54 4.42
CA PHE A 319 -7.43 -0.94 5.81
C PHE A 319 -7.34 -2.47 5.87
N LYS A 320 -6.27 -2.95 6.51
CA LYS A 320 -5.95 -4.37 6.69
C LYS A 320 -6.10 -4.71 8.17
N TYR A 321 -7.08 -5.51 8.55
CA TYR A 321 -7.16 -6.01 9.92
C TYR A 321 -6.16 -7.15 10.15
N GLN A 322 -5.38 -7.10 11.24
CA GLN A 322 -4.32 -8.07 11.55
C GLN A 322 -4.55 -8.80 12.89
N SER A 323 -5.72 -9.41 13.09
CA SER A 323 -5.91 -10.33 14.22
C SER A 323 -6.04 -11.77 13.73
N ASP A 324 -5.07 -12.60 14.10
CA ASP A 324 -5.18 -14.05 14.25
C ASP A 324 -6.05 -14.76 13.18
N ARG A 325 -5.64 -14.63 11.91
CA ARG A 325 -6.23 -15.27 10.71
C ARG A 325 -7.58 -14.75 10.23
N CYS A 326 -8.06 -13.61 10.73
CA CYS A 326 -9.23 -12.93 10.17
C CYS A 326 -8.83 -11.54 9.67
N LYS A 327 -8.79 -11.36 8.34
CA LYS A 327 -8.62 -10.06 7.71
C LYS A 327 -9.99 -9.51 7.35
N LEU A 328 -10.50 -8.63 8.20
CA LEU A 328 -11.61 -7.75 7.82
C LEU A 328 -11.03 -6.67 6.91
N PHE A 329 -11.75 -6.32 5.86
CA PHE A 329 -11.39 -5.22 4.96
C PHE A 329 -12.28 -4.04 5.28
N SER A 330 -11.68 -2.87 5.47
CA SER A 330 -12.39 -1.61 5.31
C SER A 330 -11.65 -0.82 4.24
N GLU A 331 -12.28 -0.64 3.10
CA GLU A 331 -11.75 0.27 2.10
C GLU A 331 -12.24 1.67 2.49
N ILE A 332 -11.34 2.55 2.93
CA ILE A 332 -11.64 3.97 2.92
C ILE A 332 -11.24 4.48 1.55
N TYR A 333 -12.18 5.22 0.98
CA TYR A 333 -12.04 5.90 -0.29
C TYR A 333 -10.84 6.84 -0.26
N HIS A 334 -10.15 6.96 -1.39
CA HIS A 334 -9.16 8.02 -1.60
C HIS A 334 -9.79 9.39 -1.26
N VAL A 335 -9.47 9.92 -0.08
CA VAL A 335 -9.90 11.27 0.30
C VAL A 335 -8.89 12.25 -0.27
N HIS A 336 -9.23 12.83 -1.42
CA HIS A 336 -8.44 13.92 -1.96
C HIS A 336 -8.75 15.22 -1.20
N LEU A 337 -7.82 15.63 -0.34
CA LEU A 337 -7.87 16.91 0.35
C LEU A 337 -7.40 18.01 -0.60
N ASP A 338 -8.24 19.02 -0.82
CA ASP A 338 -7.92 20.19 -1.64
C ASP A 338 -8.00 21.50 -0.82
N ASP A 339 -7.44 22.57 -1.36
CA ASP A 339 -7.44 23.89 -0.74
C ASP A 339 -8.73 24.68 -1.02
N ARG A 340 -9.72 24.08 -1.70
CA ARG A 340 -10.91 24.77 -2.18
C ARG A 340 -12.02 24.67 -1.14
N LEU A 341 -12.31 25.79 -0.49
CA LEU A 341 -13.41 25.89 0.49
C LEU A 341 -14.77 25.41 -0.04
N GLN A 342 -15.02 25.52 -1.35
CA GLN A 342 -16.25 25.04 -1.99
C GLN A 342 -16.42 23.51 -1.92
N SER A 343 -15.32 22.76 -1.83
CA SER A 343 -15.31 21.29 -1.76
C SER A 343 -15.71 20.77 -0.38
N TYR A 344 -15.85 21.66 0.62
CA TYR A 344 -16.05 21.24 2.01
C TYR A 344 -17.34 20.47 2.24
N HIS A 345 -18.38 20.72 1.43
CA HIS A 345 -19.60 19.91 1.49
C HIS A 345 -19.32 18.44 1.12
N GLY A 346 -18.39 18.19 0.20
CA GLY A 346 -17.97 16.84 -0.20
C GLY A 346 -17.28 16.06 0.91
N TYR A 347 -16.63 16.73 1.86
CA TYR A 347 -16.00 16.06 3.01
C TYR A 347 -16.99 15.54 4.04
N LEU A 348 -18.28 15.90 3.97
CA LEU A 348 -19.30 15.31 4.85
C LEU A 348 -19.35 13.79 4.70
N GLN A 349 -19.26 13.29 3.47
CA GLN A 349 -19.22 11.87 3.21
C GLN A 349 -18.00 11.21 3.84
N THR A 350 -16.83 11.83 3.72
CA THR A 350 -15.58 11.36 4.33
C THR A 350 -15.71 11.24 5.85
N VAL A 351 -16.20 12.28 6.52
CA VAL A 351 -16.34 12.29 7.98
C VAL A 351 -17.32 11.21 8.44
N THR A 352 -18.44 11.06 7.74
CA THR A 352 -19.40 9.98 8.01
C THR A 352 -18.76 8.60 7.84
N GLN A 353 -17.95 8.40 6.80
CA GLN A 353 -17.24 7.14 6.58
C GLN A 353 -16.22 6.85 7.70
N LEU A 354 -15.51 7.87 8.20
CA LEU A 354 -14.60 7.73 9.34
C LEU A 354 -15.34 7.31 10.62
N LEU A 355 -16.50 7.91 10.89
CA LEU A 355 -17.33 7.52 12.03
C LEU A 355 -17.83 6.08 11.91
N CYS A 356 -18.33 5.68 10.74
CA CYS A 356 -18.72 4.30 10.51
C CYS A 356 -17.55 3.32 10.62
N PHE A 357 -16.37 3.71 10.14
CA PHE A 357 -15.15 2.93 10.29
C PHE A 357 -14.85 2.67 11.77
N ARG A 358 -14.82 3.73 12.60
CA ARG A 358 -14.65 3.61 14.05
C ARG A 358 -15.66 2.65 14.67
N ASP A 359 -16.94 2.77 14.34
CA ASP A 359 -17.99 1.93 14.92
C ASP A 359 -17.80 0.45 14.59
N GLU A 360 -17.45 0.14 13.33
CA GLU A 360 -17.16 -1.24 12.95
C GLU A 360 -15.87 -1.76 13.60
N THR A 361 -14.82 -0.93 13.76
CA THR A 361 -13.61 -1.31 14.50
C THR A 361 -13.94 -1.65 15.96
N VAL A 362 -14.73 -0.82 16.64
CA VAL A 362 -15.18 -1.05 18.01
C VAL A 362 -16.02 -2.33 18.11
N LYS A 363 -16.94 -2.55 17.17
CA LYS A 363 -17.78 -3.74 17.11
C LYS A 363 -16.96 -5.02 16.93
N VAL A 364 -15.95 -5.00 16.05
CA VAL A 364 -15.03 -6.12 15.82
C VAL A 364 -14.22 -6.41 17.09
N CYS A 365 -13.69 -5.37 17.73
CA CYS A 365 -12.98 -5.48 18.99
C CYS A 365 -13.85 -6.15 20.08
N ASN A 366 -15.08 -5.67 20.26
CA ASN A 366 -16.03 -6.22 21.23
C ASN A 366 -16.40 -7.68 20.93
N ALA A 367 -16.59 -8.03 19.65
CA ALA A 367 -16.86 -9.41 19.25
C ALA A 367 -15.70 -10.35 19.61
N PHE A 368 -14.47 -9.87 19.47
CA PHE A 368 -13.26 -10.61 19.80
C PHE A 368 -13.09 -10.80 21.32
N ASP A 369 -13.35 -9.77 22.12
CA ASP A 369 -13.38 -9.85 23.58
C ASP A 369 -14.41 -10.88 24.07
N ASN A 370 -15.60 -10.89 23.46
CA ASN A 370 -16.65 -11.88 23.74
C ASN A 370 -16.23 -13.33 23.38
N LEU A 371 -15.46 -13.50 22.31
CA LEU A 371 -14.94 -14.82 21.94
C LEU A 371 -13.88 -15.31 22.92
N LYS A 372 -13.01 -14.43 23.43
CA LYS A 372 -12.02 -14.79 24.46
C LYS A 372 -12.70 -15.13 25.78
N SER A 373 -13.71 -14.37 26.20
CA SER A 373 -14.43 -14.62 27.46
C SER A 373 -15.13 -15.99 27.47
N THR A 374 -15.79 -16.36 26.37
CA THR A 374 -16.46 -17.67 26.22
C THR A 374 -15.49 -18.86 26.21
N LYS A 375 -14.27 -18.70 25.67
CA LYS A 375 -13.23 -19.75 25.74
C LYS A 375 -12.69 -19.94 27.16
N THR A 376 -12.52 -18.86 27.92
CA THR A 376 -12.01 -18.94 29.30
C THR A 376 -13.01 -19.55 30.28
N SER A 377 -14.31 -19.26 30.13
CA SER A 377 -15.36 -19.85 30.98
C SER A 377 -15.48 -21.37 30.80
N LYS A 378 -15.39 -21.86 29.56
CA LYS A 378 -15.42 -23.31 29.27
C LYS A 378 -14.25 -24.07 29.89
N LYS A 379 -13.06 -23.47 30.00
CA LYS A 379 -11.89 -24.11 30.64
C LYS A 379 -12.03 -24.24 32.16
N LYS A 380 -12.75 -23.34 32.84
CA LYS A 380 -12.94 -23.42 34.30
C LYS A 380 -13.98 -24.46 34.72
N SER A 381 -14.96 -24.77 33.85
CA SER A 381 -16.05 -25.70 34.19
C SER A 381 -15.67 -27.19 34.17
N VAL A 382 -14.49 -27.58 33.69
CA VAL A 382 -14.09 -29.01 33.55
C VAL A 382 -13.27 -29.53 34.75
N LYS A 383 -13.02 -28.70 35.78
CA LYS A 383 -12.23 -29.10 36.97
C LYS A 383 -13.06 -29.57 38.18
N GLY A 384 -14.36 -29.77 38.04
CA GLY A 384 -15.22 -30.35 39.07
C GLY A 384 -15.60 -31.80 38.76
N ASN A 385 -15.41 -32.70 39.72
CA ASN A 385 -15.73 -34.14 39.72
C ASN A 385 -14.78 -35.09 38.97
N LYS A 386 -13.53 -35.18 39.46
CA LYS A 386 -12.75 -36.43 39.43
C LYS A 386 -12.52 -36.95 40.85
N TYR A 387 -13.60 -37.30 41.54
CA TYR A 387 -13.58 -38.33 42.58
C TYR A 387 -14.71 -39.29 42.23
N ASN A 388 -14.39 -40.58 42.13
CA ASN A 388 -15.22 -41.72 41.72
C ASN A 388 -15.26 -42.04 40.21
N SER A 389 -14.17 -42.63 39.71
CA SER A 389 -14.26 -43.66 38.67
C SER A 389 -12.97 -44.49 38.67
N THR A 390 -13.02 -45.59 39.41
CA THR A 390 -12.10 -46.73 39.31
C THR A 390 -12.57 -47.65 38.19
N ALA A 391 -11.78 -47.81 37.12
CA ALA A 391 -11.45 -49.08 36.50
C ALA A 391 -10.72 -48.86 35.16
N LYS A 392 -9.48 -49.36 35.12
CA LYS A 392 -8.78 -50.06 34.03
C LYS A 392 -9.36 -49.88 32.60
N ASP A 393 -8.62 -49.16 31.76
CA ASP A 393 -7.93 -49.77 30.63
C ASP A 393 -6.96 -48.77 29.97
N GLU A 394 -5.70 -49.20 29.88
CA GLU A 394 -4.62 -48.50 29.18
C GLU A 394 -4.76 -48.72 27.68
N HIS A 395 -5.16 -47.67 26.95
CA HIS A 395 -4.74 -47.50 25.56
C HIS A 395 -4.07 -46.14 25.41
N VAL A 396 -2.74 -46.21 25.24
CA VAL A 396 -1.86 -45.10 24.92
C VAL A 396 -2.26 -44.54 23.56
N ILE A 397 -3.11 -43.51 23.56
CA ILE A 397 -3.31 -42.63 22.41
C ILE A 397 -2.25 -41.55 22.52
N GLN A 398 -1.19 -41.69 21.70
CA GLN A 398 -0.26 -40.60 21.42
C GLN A 398 -1.03 -39.41 20.83
N ALA A 399 -1.32 -38.43 21.68
CA ALA A 399 -1.87 -37.16 21.26
C ALA A 399 -0.81 -36.38 20.47
N LYS A 400 -0.77 -36.59 19.15
CA LYS A 400 -0.23 -35.57 18.23
C LYS A 400 -0.99 -34.28 18.50
N SER A 401 -0.31 -33.27 19.01
CA SER A 401 -0.83 -31.92 19.14
C SER A 401 -1.08 -31.35 17.74
N SER A 402 -2.25 -31.63 17.18
CA SER A 402 -2.76 -30.89 16.03
C SER A 402 -3.15 -29.50 16.53
N TRP A 403 -2.30 -28.52 16.25
CA TRP A 403 -2.69 -27.11 16.29
C TRP A 403 -3.73 -26.89 15.19
N VAL A 404 -4.98 -27.22 15.49
CA VAL A 404 -6.12 -26.98 14.60
C VAL A 404 -6.32 -25.47 14.50
N ARG A 405 -5.92 -24.93 13.34
CA ARG A 405 -6.14 -23.53 12.96
C ARG A 405 -7.64 -23.25 12.89
N GLY A 406 -8.12 -22.31 13.70
CA GLY A 406 -9.53 -21.92 13.74
C GLY A 406 -9.97 -21.26 12.44
N THR A 407 -10.99 -21.84 11.81
CA THR A 407 -11.74 -21.31 10.68
C THR A 407 -12.75 -20.27 11.17
N TRP A 408 -12.85 -19.13 10.48
CA TRP A 408 -14.03 -18.27 10.58
C TRP A 408 -15.11 -18.85 9.67
N ILE A 409 -16.27 -19.17 10.24
CA ILE A 409 -17.46 -19.56 9.49
C ILE A 409 -18.39 -18.33 9.55
N PRO A 410 -18.70 -17.67 8.42
CA PRO A 410 -19.67 -16.58 8.43
C PRO A 410 -21.01 -17.05 9.03
N PRO A 411 -21.79 -16.18 9.69
CA PRO A 411 -23.14 -16.53 10.11
C PRO A 411 -23.92 -17.05 8.89
N ARG A 412 -24.42 -18.28 8.98
CA ARG A 412 -25.29 -18.84 7.93
C ARG A 412 -26.45 -17.88 7.71
N GLN A 413 -26.62 -17.38 6.49
CA GLN A 413 -27.92 -16.87 6.08
C GLN A 413 -28.91 -18.03 6.27
N LYS A 414 -30.04 -17.74 6.94
CA LYS A 414 -31.06 -18.73 7.25
C LYS A 414 -31.44 -19.50 5.98
N ASP A 415 -31.20 -20.80 6.03
CA ASP A 415 -31.79 -21.89 5.24
C ASP A 415 -32.08 -21.58 3.76
N SER A 416 -31.02 -21.49 2.96
CA SER A 416 -31.12 -21.88 1.55
C SER A 416 -30.72 -23.36 1.45
N PRO A 417 -31.55 -24.25 0.87
CA PRO A 417 -31.15 -25.63 0.64
C PRO A 417 -29.90 -25.67 -0.26
N PRO A 418 -28.99 -26.64 -0.05
CA PRO A 418 -27.82 -26.79 -0.90
C PRO A 418 -28.24 -26.93 -2.37
N ALA A 419 -27.49 -26.31 -3.27
CA ALA A 419 -27.69 -26.45 -4.70
C ALA A 419 -27.66 -27.94 -5.08
N SER A 420 -28.62 -28.39 -5.88
CA SER A 420 -28.65 -29.77 -6.36
C SER A 420 -27.40 -30.08 -7.16
N ILE A 421 -26.76 -31.21 -6.83
CA ILE A 421 -25.62 -31.75 -7.56
C ILE A 421 -26.04 -31.95 -9.04
N PRO A 422 -25.26 -31.48 -10.03
CA PRO A 422 -25.54 -31.75 -11.43
C PRO A 422 -25.46 -33.26 -11.69
N ASN A 423 -26.55 -33.86 -12.17
CA ASN A 423 -26.69 -35.29 -12.45
C ASN A 423 -25.85 -35.84 -13.63
N ASN A 424 -24.81 -35.14 -14.08
CA ASN A 424 -24.09 -35.47 -15.31
C ASN A 424 -22.74 -36.18 -15.09
N LEU A 425 -22.59 -36.96 -14.02
CA LEU A 425 -21.45 -37.86 -13.83
C LEU A 425 -21.88 -39.23 -13.34
N VAL A 426 -22.78 -39.87 -14.10
CA VAL A 426 -22.84 -41.33 -14.19
C VAL A 426 -23.07 -41.70 -15.65
N SER A 427 -22.01 -42.13 -16.33
CA SER A 427 -22.13 -42.93 -17.54
C SER A 427 -20.95 -43.90 -17.61
N HIS A 428 -21.30 -45.19 -17.59
CA HIS A 428 -20.64 -46.39 -18.12
C HIS A 428 -19.12 -46.54 -18.05
#